data_AF-A0A8H6RQV4-F1
#
_entry.id   AF-A0A8H6RQV4-F1
#
_cell.length_a   1.000
_cell.length_b   1.000
_cell.length_c   1.000
_cell.angle_alpha   90.00
_cell.angle_beta   90.00
_cell.angle_gamma   90.00
#
_symmetry.space_group_name_H-M   'P 1'
#
loop_
_entity.id
_entity.type
_entity.pdbx_description
1 polymer ?
#
loop_
_entity_poly.entity_id
_entity_poly.type
_entity_poly.pdbx_seq_one_letter_code
_entity_poly.pdbx_strand_id
1 'polypeptide(L)'
;MSGNNNVTVAIPGEPNWDVWWQWNVFANFQLDIVGFLAVLGEGAVLANAQVSALSRLFYLPRLLPAPQALIRTTRPTTLPPVTAKVTGVYSGNVKDHVHHVANILLGEEMPTFTVRCVQVKKRIQSNRPPTRMDTIFRGQPKRAPTRSPQMGPPLIKAKATGPQTWVTLIGFLEAVILLAVSITFGDGMSILATITLAGLSTVVGIINKWNLVLPRKAQGSIPPPGDVVIRYPNGSYLVVRCDEEVARELYFAPEEINYEIQNPLIYRMLSLVGTIMLMLGIVFLANAKLQLQFAWAGGYVIINIAHWIAAALPQRYDWDLSCYEVEEQGVAGGWKNPNFTEALWKAILLTKSTRWVKNGAAAPQTKVWDDWLVDAEEKAKEYASHVGRVEDPLWPGSNPDKGTIWDAPLPEDWDAKKAWNHLNEQFSKENENGTA
;
A
#
# COMPACT_ATOMS: atom_id res chain seq x y z
N MET A 1 38.41 -3.89 41.55
CA MET A 1 38.01 -2.49 41.81
C MET A 1 36.86 -2.19 40.87
N SER A 2 35.67 -1.96 41.45
CA SER A 2 34.41 -1.76 40.72
C SER A 2 34.44 -0.42 39.98
N GLY A 3 34.52 -0.44 38.65
CA GLY A 3 34.33 0.75 37.83
C GLY A 3 32.84 1.05 37.73
N ASN A 4 32.40 2.18 38.28
CA ASN A 4 31.05 2.68 38.07
C ASN A 4 30.91 3.11 36.60
N ASN A 5 30.18 2.32 35.80
CA ASN A 5 29.92 2.57 34.38
C ASN A 5 28.73 3.53 34.14
N ASN A 6 28.37 4.34 35.14
CA ASN A 6 27.18 5.16 35.10
C ASN A 6 27.58 6.60 34.80
N VAL A 7 27.40 7.03 33.54
CA VAL A 7 27.50 8.44 33.16
C VAL A 7 26.26 9.14 33.72
N THR A 8 26.45 9.92 34.78
CA THR A 8 25.42 10.82 35.31
C THR A 8 25.18 11.97 34.33
N VAL A 9 23.93 12.37 34.16
CA VAL A 9 23.52 13.46 33.26
C VAL A 9 24.27 14.75 33.64
N ALA A 10 25.15 15.22 32.75
CA ALA A 10 25.88 16.46 32.96
C ALA A 10 25.03 17.66 32.52
N ILE A 11 24.95 18.68 33.39
CA ILE A 11 24.20 19.91 33.15
C ILE A 11 25.18 20.99 32.65
N PRO A 12 24.83 21.79 31.63
CA PRO A 12 25.69 22.87 31.15
C PRO A 12 26.08 23.84 32.29
N GLY A 13 27.39 24.01 32.52
CA GLY A 13 27.94 24.90 33.57
C GLY A 13 28.42 24.21 34.85
N GLU A 14 28.16 22.90 35.01
CA GLU A 14 28.73 22.08 36.09
C GLU A 14 30.11 21.52 35.70
N PRO A 15 31.00 21.16 36.65
CA PRO A 15 32.31 20.54 36.37
C PRO A 15 32.22 19.26 35.52
N ASN A 16 31.06 18.58 35.60
CA ASN A 16 30.78 17.37 34.84
C ASN A 16 30.46 17.64 33.35
N TRP A 17 30.27 18.90 32.95
CA TRP A 17 30.01 19.28 31.55
C TRP A 17 31.24 19.06 30.66
N ASP A 18 32.43 19.30 31.19
CA ASP A 18 33.69 19.12 30.47
C ASP A 18 33.95 17.65 30.13
N VAL A 19 33.30 16.71 30.82
CA VAL A 19 33.41 15.27 30.57
C VAL A 19 32.96 14.92 29.14
N TRP A 20 31.93 15.58 28.59
CA TRP A 20 31.46 15.35 27.22
C TRP A 20 32.50 15.75 26.14
N TRP A 21 33.41 16.67 26.48
CA TRP A 21 34.42 17.19 25.57
C TRP A 21 35.80 16.56 25.82
N GLN A 22 36.00 15.90 26.96
CA GLN A 22 37.22 15.19 27.34
C GLN A 22 37.16 13.70 26.94
N TRP A 23 37.38 13.44 25.65
CA TRP A 23 37.39 12.09 25.06
C TRP A 23 38.37 11.10 25.72
N ASN A 24 39.39 11.59 26.41
CA ASN A 24 40.35 10.75 27.15
C ASN A 24 39.71 9.98 28.32
N VAL A 25 38.61 10.51 28.89
CA VAL A 25 37.86 9.86 29.98
C VAL A 25 37.09 8.63 29.48
N PHE A 26 36.74 8.60 28.19
CA PHE A 26 36.01 7.50 27.54
C PHE A 26 36.90 6.56 26.72
N ALA A 27 38.22 6.61 26.89
CA ALA A 27 39.15 5.82 26.08
C ALA A 27 38.91 4.30 26.15
N ASN A 28 38.28 3.80 27.22
CA ASN A 28 37.94 2.39 27.44
C ASN A 28 36.44 2.08 27.26
N PHE A 29 35.62 3.05 26.84
CA PHE A 29 34.21 2.81 26.58
C PHE A 29 34.06 2.21 25.17
N GLN A 30 33.34 1.11 25.02
CA GLN A 30 32.99 0.54 23.71
C GLN A 30 31.46 0.56 23.59
N LEU A 31 30.95 1.19 22.53
CA LEU A 31 29.51 1.23 22.26
C LEU A 31 29.12 0.04 21.39
N ASP A 32 29.05 -1.15 21.98
CA ASP A 32 28.49 -2.34 21.32
C ASP A 32 27.04 -2.11 20.85
N ILE A 33 26.37 -1.08 21.37
CA ILE A 33 25.00 -0.68 21.00
C ILE A 33 24.86 -0.20 19.54
N VAL A 34 25.92 0.33 18.91
CA VAL A 34 25.81 0.89 17.55
C VAL A 34 25.51 -0.20 16.53
N GLY A 35 26.11 -1.39 16.69
CA GLY A 35 25.80 -2.55 15.86
C GLY A 35 24.32 -2.97 15.97
N PHE A 36 23.73 -2.89 17.16
CA PHE A 36 22.31 -3.17 17.36
C PHE A 36 21.41 -2.14 16.66
N LEU A 37 21.73 -0.85 16.73
CA LEU A 37 20.96 0.21 16.03
C LEU A 37 20.95 0.02 14.50
N ALA A 38 22.02 -0.55 13.94
CA ALA A 38 22.09 -0.89 12.53
C ALA A 38 21.15 -2.04 12.12
N VAL A 39 20.80 -2.92 13.07
CA VAL A 39 19.98 -4.13 12.86
C VAL A 39 18.52 -3.90 13.24
N LEU A 40 18.23 -2.89 14.06
CA LEU A 40 16.87 -2.46 14.41
C LEU A 40 16.15 -1.78 13.25
N GLY A 41 14.82 -1.77 13.28
CA GLY A 41 13.98 -1.09 12.28
C GLY A 41 13.38 -1.97 11.18
N GLU A 42 13.54 -3.29 11.27
CA GLU A 42 13.05 -4.27 10.27
C GLU A 42 11.60 -4.03 9.83
N GLY A 43 10.67 -3.84 10.79
CA GLY A 43 9.25 -3.65 10.47
C GLY A 43 8.98 -2.41 9.61
N ALA A 44 9.65 -1.30 9.89
CA ALA A 44 9.48 -0.05 9.15
C ALA A 44 10.07 -0.14 7.73
N VAL A 45 11.23 -0.80 7.59
CA VAL A 45 11.87 -1.04 6.29
C VAL A 45 11.02 -1.98 5.42
N LEU A 46 10.46 -3.03 6.02
CA LEU A 46 9.61 -3.99 5.31
C LEU A 46 8.28 -3.41 4.85
N ALA A 47 7.69 -2.48 5.63
CA ALA A 47 6.43 -1.82 5.26
C ALA A 47 6.51 -1.11 3.90
N ASN A 48 7.65 -0.45 3.63
CA ASN A 48 7.87 0.33 2.40
C ASN A 48 8.81 -0.35 1.39
N ALA A 49 9.20 -1.60 1.63
CA ALA A 49 10.15 -2.34 0.79
C ALA A 49 9.67 -2.47 -0.67
N GLN A 50 8.38 -2.79 -0.85
CA GLN A 50 7.80 -3.01 -2.18
C GLN A 50 7.82 -1.74 -3.02
N VAL A 51 7.46 -0.60 -2.43
CA VAL A 51 7.51 0.71 -3.12
C VAL A 51 8.94 1.12 -3.41
N SER A 52 9.84 0.93 -2.44
CA SER A 52 11.26 1.29 -2.58
C SER A 52 11.87 0.65 -3.83
N ALA A 53 11.59 -0.64 -4.03
CA ALA A 53 12.06 -1.40 -5.17
C ALA A 53 11.54 -0.90 -6.53
N LEU A 54 10.44 -0.15 -6.59
CA LEU A 54 9.95 0.46 -7.83
C LEU A 54 10.75 1.73 -8.22
N SER A 55 11.37 2.41 -7.25
CA SER A 55 12.17 3.63 -7.49
C SER A 55 13.57 3.34 -8.04
N ARG A 56 14.15 4.25 -8.83
CA ARG A 56 15.55 4.13 -9.29
C ARG A 56 16.54 4.44 -8.16
N LEU A 57 16.12 5.25 -7.19
CA LEU A 57 16.93 5.57 -6.00
C LEU A 57 17.25 4.37 -5.12
N PHE A 58 16.61 3.22 -5.37
CA PHE A 58 16.88 2.02 -4.63
C PHE A 58 18.32 1.50 -4.81
N TYR A 59 18.96 1.80 -5.94
CA TYR A 59 20.37 1.50 -6.21
C TYR A 59 21.37 2.48 -5.57
N LEU A 60 20.89 3.54 -4.93
CA LEU A 60 21.77 4.57 -4.37
C LEU A 60 22.45 4.06 -3.09
N PRO A 61 23.79 4.17 -2.95
CA PRO A 61 24.52 3.71 -1.77
C PRO A 61 24.21 4.58 -0.56
N ARG A 62 23.43 4.07 0.38
CA ARG A 62 22.89 4.81 1.52
C ARG A 62 23.00 4.03 2.82
N LEU A 63 22.84 4.74 3.94
CA LEU A 63 22.57 4.11 5.21
C LEU A 63 21.17 3.47 5.18
N LEU A 64 21.10 2.18 5.48
CA LEU A 64 19.87 1.40 5.51
C LEU A 64 19.81 0.63 6.83
N PRO A 65 18.81 0.89 7.70
CA PRO A 65 18.61 0.09 8.89
C PRO A 65 18.12 -1.32 8.51
N ALA A 66 18.44 -2.30 9.33
CA ALA A 66 18.01 -3.69 9.20
C ALA A 66 18.07 -4.27 7.75
N PRO A 67 19.19 -4.13 7.01
CA PRO A 67 19.26 -4.56 5.60
C PRO A 67 19.01 -6.07 5.43
N GLN A 68 19.28 -6.88 6.47
CA GLN A 68 19.01 -8.31 6.49
C GLN A 68 17.53 -8.65 6.24
N ALA A 69 16.59 -7.77 6.61
CA ALA A 69 15.16 -7.99 6.40
C ALA A 69 14.78 -8.10 4.91
N LEU A 70 15.57 -7.47 4.05
CA LEU A 70 15.38 -7.46 2.60
C LEU A 70 16.14 -8.59 1.91
N ILE A 71 17.02 -9.32 2.61
CA ILE A 71 17.78 -10.45 2.08
C ILE A 71 17.06 -11.74 2.51
N ARG A 72 15.95 -12.06 1.82
CA ARG A 72 15.12 -13.22 2.17
C ARG A 72 15.66 -14.50 1.53
N THR A 73 15.42 -15.67 2.13
CA THR A 73 15.74 -16.95 1.48
C THR A 73 14.89 -17.17 0.23
N THR A 74 13.62 -16.76 0.30
CA THR A 74 12.65 -16.83 -0.79
C THR A 74 11.99 -15.46 -0.97
N ARG A 75 12.03 -14.90 -2.18
CA ARG A 75 11.38 -13.64 -2.51
C ARG A 75 9.87 -13.83 -2.70
N PRO A 76 9.03 -12.88 -2.25
CA PRO A 76 7.59 -12.92 -2.54
C PRO A 76 7.35 -12.77 -4.04
N THR A 77 6.46 -13.58 -4.60
CA THR A 77 6.07 -13.50 -6.02
C THR A 77 4.86 -12.60 -6.25
N THR A 78 4.12 -12.28 -5.20
CA THR A 78 2.92 -11.46 -5.21
C THR A 78 2.97 -10.42 -4.10
N LEU A 79 2.22 -9.33 -4.28
CA LEU A 79 2.03 -8.30 -3.26
C LEU A 79 1.06 -8.78 -2.16
N PRO A 80 1.17 -8.26 -0.93
CA PRO A 80 0.34 -8.71 0.19
C PRO A 80 -1.14 -8.30 -0.03
N PRO A 81 -2.06 -9.26 -0.17
CA PRO A 81 -3.47 -8.97 -0.38
C PRO A 81 -4.19 -8.62 0.93
N VAL A 82 -5.38 -8.03 0.83
CA VAL A 82 -6.26 -7.71 1.97
C VAL A 82 -7.49 -8.60 1.95
N THR A 83 -7.91 -9.09 3.11
CA THR A 83 -9.06 -9.99 3.27
C THR A 83 -10.37 -9.23 3.05
N ALA A 84 -10.97 -9.42 1.88
CA ALA A 84 -12.32 -8.96 1.55
C ALA A 84 -12.82 -9.74 0.33
N LYS A 85 -14.13 -9.97 0.25
CA LYS A 85 -14.72 -10.79 -0.81
C LYS A 85 -15.09 -9.91 -2.00
N VAL A 86 -14.48 -10.18 -3.14
CA VAL A 86 -14.63 -9.42 -4.38
C VAL A 86 -15.43 -10.24 -5.37
N THR A 87 -16.54 -9.69 -5.87
CA THR A 87 -17.41 -10.38 -6.84
C THR A 87 -17.69 -9.48 -8.04
N GLY A 88 -17.49 -10.00 -9.25
CA GLY A 88 -17.85 -9.30 -10.48
C GLY A 88 -19.36 -9.39 -10.72
N VAL A 89 -20.01 -8.25 -10.98
CA VAL A 89 -21.46 -8.13 -11.16
C VAL A 89 -21.94 -8.90 -12.39
N TYR A 90 -21.22 -8.76 -13.50
CA TYR A 90 -21.59 -9.35 -14.78
C TYR A 90 -20.74 -10.58 -15.14
N SER A 91 -19.46 -10.62 -14.73
CA SER A 91 -18.55 -11.71 -15.05
C SER A 91 -18.77 -12.95 -14.18
N GLY A 92 -19.35 -12.79 -12.98
CA GLY A 92 -19.51 -13.86 -12.00
C GLY A 92 -18.20 -14.34 -11.36
N ASN A 93 -17.06 -13.73 -11.68
CA ASN A 93 -15.78 -14.04 -11.03
C ASN A 93 -15.83 -13.66 -9.55
N VAL A 94 -15.29 -14.53 -8.70
CA VAL A 94 -15.22 -14.32 -7.25
C VAL A 94 -13.78 -14.51 -6.78
N LYS A 95 -13.33 -13.64 -5.88
CA LYS A 95 -12.06 -13.72 -5.16
C LYS A 95 -12.32 -13.45 -3.68
N ASP A 96 -11.65 -14.17 -2.79
CA ASP A 96 -11.79 -13.97 -1.34
C ASP A 96 -10.81 -12.93 -0.76
N HIS A 97 -10.11 -12.21 -1.63
CA HIS A 97 -9.22 -11.13 -1.25
C HIS A 97 -9.23 -9.99 -2.28
N VAL A 98 -8.87 -8.79 -1.82
CA VAL A 98 -8.58 -7.62 -2.64
C VAL A 98 -7.07 -7.57 -2.87
N HIS A 99 -6.67 -7.39 -4.12
CA HIS A 99 -5.29 -7.23 -4.52
C HIS A 99 -4.68 -5.92 -3.99
N HIS A 100 -3.35 -5.87 -3.85
CA HIS A 100 -2.67 -4.81 -3.10
C HIS A 100 -2.84 -3.43 -3.74
N VAL A 101 -2.71 -3.34 -5.07
CA VAL A 101 -2.88 -2.09 -5.82
C VAL A 101 -4.30 -1.56 -5.68
N ALA A 102 -5.30 -2.44 -5.79
CA ALA A 102 -6.70 -2.07 -5.61
C ALA A 102 -6.97 -1.56 -4.18
N ASN A 103 -6.35 -2.19 -3.18
CA ASN A 103 -6.43 -1.74 -1.79
C ASN A 103 -5.72 -0.40 -1.57
N ILE A 104 -4.60 -0.10 -2.22
CA ILE A 104 -3.98 1.22 -2.11
C ILE A 104 -4.84 2.30 -2.78
N LEU A 105 -5.54 1.95 -3.86
CA LEU A 105 -6.40 2.88 -4.58
C LEU A 105 -7.67 3.24 -3.79
N LEU A 106 -8.30 2.25 -3.16
CA LEU A 106 -9.66 2.37 -2.59
C LEU A 106 -9.84 1.82 -1.16
N GLY A 107 -8.78 1.28 -0.55
CA GLY A 107 -8.82 0.60 0.75
C GLY A 107 -8.80 1.56 1.94
N GLU A 108 -9.73 2.50 1.96
CA GLU A 108 -10.00 3.33 3.14
C GLU A 108 -10.84 2.53 4.15
N GLU A 109 -10.59 2.73 5.44
CA GLU A 109 -11.36 2.06 6.50
C GLU A 109 -12.81 2.55 6.51
N MET A 110 -13.73 1.66 6.17
CA MET A 110 -15.16 1.95 6.14
C MET A 110 -15.84 1.50 7.43
N PRO A 111 -16.73 2.30 8.04
CA PRO A 111 -17.53 1.86 9.19
C PRO A 111 -18.49 0.70 8.86
N THR A 112 -18.99 0.02 9.89
CA THR A 112 -19.94 -1.09 9.80
C THR A 112 -21.19 -0.71 8.99
N PHE A 113 -21.64 -1.61 8.11
CA PHE A 113 -22.85 -1.46 7.26
C PHE A 113 -22.89 -0.23 6.36
N THR A 114 -21.73 0.34 6.03
CA THR A 114 -21.66 1.45 5.08
C THR A 114 -21.62 0.96 3.66
N VAL A 115 -22.20 1.74 2.74
CA VAL A 115 -22.23 1.44 1.32
C VAL A 115 -21.74 2.67 0.56
N ARG A 116 -20.68 2.50 -0.21
CA ARG A 116 -20.14 3.55 -1.09
C ARG A 116 -20.06 3.05 -2.53
N CYS A 117 -20.17 3.97 -3.47
CA CYS A 117 -20.00 3.67 -4.88
C CYS A 117 -18.90 4.54 -5.46
N VAL A 118 -17.96 3.94 -6.18
CA VAL A 118 -16.87 4.66 -6.85
C VAL A 118 -16.84 4.27 -8.31
N GLN A 119 -16.66 5.23 -9.19
CA GLN A 119 -16.39 5.02 -10.59
C GLN A 119 -14.89 5.08 -10.83
N VAL A 120 -14.33 4.00 -11.37
CA VAL A 120 -12.91 3.89 -11.68
C VAL A 120 -12.74 3.79 -13.19
N LYS A 121 -12.03 4.77 -13.76
CA LYS A 121 -11.71 4.83 -15.20
C LYS A 121 -10.20 4.79 -15.39
N LYS A 122 -9.75 4.09 -16.42
CA LYS A 122 -8.35 4.08 -16.83
C LYS A 122 -8.06 5.29 -17.71
N ARG A 123 -7.07 6.10 -17.35
CA ARG A 123 -6.60 7.21 -18.18
C ARG A 123 -5.72 6.69 -19.31
N ILE A 124 -6.20 6.84 -20.54
CA ILE A 124 -5.54 6.40 -21.79
C ILE A 124 -4.20 7.12 -22.02
N GLN A 125 -4.07 8.38 -21.57
CA GLN A 125 -2.82 9.12 -21.53
C GLN A 125 -2.73 9.90 -20.21
N SER A 126 -1.56 9.83 -19.56
CA SER A 126 -1.24 10.81 -18.52
C SER A 126 -1.09 12.16 -19.20
N ASN A 127 -2.03 13.08 -18.96
CA ASN A 127 -1.95 14.46 -19.45
C ASN A 127 -0.75 15.23 -18.86
N ARG A 128 0.01 14.65 -17.93
CA ARG A 128 1.17 15.29 -17.31
C ARG A 128 2.46 14.81 -17.99
N PRO A 129 3.21 15.70 -18.66
CA PRO A 129 4.55 15.36 -19.12
C PRO A 129 5.44 15.01 -17.91
N PRO A 130 6.37 14.04 -18.04
CA PRO A 130 7.22 13.63 -16.91
C PRO A 130 8.04 14.82 -16.41
N THR A 131 7.96 15.08 -15.10
CA THR A 131 8.73 16.15 -14.46
C THR A 131 10.23 15.78 -14.46
N ARG A 132 11.12 16.76 -14.29
CA ARG A 132 12.56 16.49 -14.08
C ARG A 132 12.79 15.50 -12.93
N MET A 133 12.05 15.63 -11.82
CA MET A 133 12.12 14.69 -10.69
C MET A 133 11.65 13.28 -11.06
N ASP A 134 10.60 13.13 -11.86
CA ASP A 134 10.13 11.81 -12.33
C ASP A 134 11.18 11.11 -13.21
N THR A 135 11.89 11.89 -14.01
CA THR A 135 13.00 11.38 -14.85
C THR A 135 14.17 10.92 -13.98
N ILE A 136 14.59 11.73 -13.01
CA ILE A 136 15.80 11.47 -12.19
C ILE A 136 15.52 10.37 -11.15
N PHE A 137 14.46 10.53 -10.34
CA PHE A 137 14.20 9.65 -9.20
C PHE A 137 13.49 8.35 -9.59
N ARG A 138 12.61 8.37 -10.59
CA ARG A 138 11.89 7.16 -11.05
C ARG A 138 12.48 6.51 -12.30
N GLY A 139 13.42 7.17 -12.98
CA GLY A 139 13.97 6.70 -14.25
C GLY A 139 12.94 6.67 -15.38
N GLN A 140 11.94 7.57 -15.39
CA GLN A 140 11.00 7.66 -16.52
C GLN A 140 11.68 8.29 -17.76
N PRO A 141 11.42 7.77 -18.98
CA PRO A 141 11.99 8.34 -20.19
C PRO A 141 11.41 9.74 -20.48
N LYS A 142 12.26 10.70 -20.91
CA LYS A 142 11.88 12.09 -21.20
C LYS A 142 10.90 12.27 -22.38
N ARG A 143 10.81 11.27 -23.27
CA ARG A 143 9.89 11.27 -24.42
C ARG A 143 9.01 10.03 -24.34
N ALA A 144 7.70 10.22 -24.49
CA ALA A 144 6.80 9.12 -24.80
C ALA A 144 7.32 8.44 -26.10
N PRO A 145 7.44 7.11 -26.15
CA PRO A 145 7.89 6.43 -27.36
C PRO A 145 7.00 6.84 -28.53
N THR A 146 7.59 7.47 -29.54
CA THR A 146 6.90 8.08 -30.70
C THR A 146 6.40 7.04 -31.71
N ARG A 147 6.26 5.77 -31.31
CA ARG A 147 5.96 4.67 -32.21
C ARG A 147 4.81 3.84 -31.65
N SER A 148 3.67 3.96 -32.33
CA SER A 148 2.38 3.29 -32.16
C SER A 148 1.56 3.66 -30.90
N PRO A 149 0.21 3.71 -31.01
CA PRO A 149 -0.70 3.72 -29.87
C PRO A 149 -0.72 2.36 -29.15
N GLN A 150 0.42 1.66 -29.12
CA GLN A 150 0.65 0.59 -28.19
C GLN A 150 0.88 1.25 -26.84
N MET A 151 -0.24 1.56 -26.19
CA MET A 151 -0.37 1.90 -24.79
C MET A 151 0.75 1.16 -24.03
N GLY A 152 1.78 1.87 -23.59
CA GLY A 152 2.80 1.29 -22.71
C GLY A 152 2.09 0.74 -21.46
N PRO A 153 2.67 -0.26 -20.75
CA PRO A 153 2.02 -0.74 -19.53
C PRO A 153 1.74 0.48 -18.64
N PRO A 154 0.55 0.59 -18.01
CA PRO A 154 0.35 1.59 -16.99
C PRO A 154 1.43 1.33 -15.93
N LEU A 155 2.45 2.19 -15.94
CA LEU A 155 3.64 2.02 -15.12
C LEU A 155 3.26 2.49 -13.72
N ILE A 156 2.59 1.62 -12.98
CA ILE A 156 2.48 1.75 -11.53
C ILE A 156 3.92 1.76 -11.02
N LYS A 157 4.34 2.93 -10.53
CA LYS A 157 5.69 3.20 -10.06
C LYS A 157 5.63 3.87 -8.70
N ALA A 158 6.77 3.91 -8.02
CA ALA A 158 6.95 4.79 -6.88
C ALA A 158 6.75 6.27 -7.29
N LYS A 159 6.12 7.06 -6.42
CA LYS A 159 6.00 8.51 -6.57
C LYS A 159 7.38 9.18 -6.44
N ALA A 160 7.68 10.17 -7.28
CA ALA A 160 9.00 10.81 -7.31
C ALA A 160 9.30 11.57 -6.02
N THR A 161 8.27 12.10 -5.37
CA THR A 161 8.37 12.84 -4.11
C THR A 161 7.57 12.13 -3.01
N GLY A 162 7.49 10.79 -3.07
CA GLY A 162 6.93 10.00 -1.97
C GLY A 162 7.81 10.09 -0.71
N PRO A 163 7.25 9.91 0.49
CA PRO A 163 8.01 9.83 1.73
C PRO A 163 9.28 8.96 1.62
N GLN A 164 9.17 7.81 0.96
CA GLN A 164 10.29 6.89 0.81
C GLN A 164 11.45 7.47 -0.01
N THR A 165 11.18 8.34 -0.98
CA THR A 165 12.25 9.01 -1.74
C THR A 165 13.09 9.90 -0.82
N TRP A 166 12.45 10.66 0.06
CA TRP A 166 13.16 11.51 1.02
C TRP A 166 13.98 10.69 2.03
N VAL A 167 13.42 9.60 2.53
CA VAL A 167 14.16 8.68 3.42
C VAL A 167 15.42 8.15 2.73
N THR A 168 15.33 7.76 1.45
CA THR A 168 16.53 7.29 0.71
C THR A 168 17.58 8.39 0.52
N LEU A 169 17.15 9.64 0.32
CA LEU A 169 18.06 10.79 0.19
C LEU A 169 18.71 11.17 1.52
N ILE A 170 17.97 11.09 2.64
CA ILE A 170 18.51 11.30 3.98
C ILE A 170 19.59 10.27 4.28
N GLY A 171 19.31 8.98 4.06
CA GLY A 171 20.31 7.92 4.28
C GLY A 171 21.53 8.04 3.37
N PHE A 172 21.37 8.57 2.15
CA PHE A 172 22.50 8.88 1.27
C PHE A 172 23.33 10.05 1.80
N LEU A 173 22.67 11.14 2.20
CA LEU A 173 23.32 12.32 2.76
C LEU A 173 24.09 11.97 4.04
N GLU A 174 23.49 11.17 4.93
CA GLU A 174 24.15 10.66 6.13
C GLU A 174 25.38 9.82 5.80
N ALA A 175 25.31 8.94 4.80
CA ALA A 175 26.47 8.16 4.37
C ALA A 175 27.61 9.08 3.87
N VAL A 176 27.29 10.15 3.12
CA VAL A 176 28.28 11.13 2.66
C VAL A 176 28.89 11.91 3.83
N ILE A 177 28.05 12.36 4.78
CA ILE A 177 28.52 13.08 5.97
C ILE A 177 29.41 12.17 6.82
N LEU A 178 28.99 10.94 7.10
CA LEU A 178 29.78 9.98 7.87
C LEU A 178 31.11 9.66 7.19
N LEU A 179 31.12 9.55 5.85
CA LEU A 179 32.36 9.35 5.10
C LEU A 179 33.30 10.56 5.25
N ALA A 180 32.79 11.77 5.06
CA ALA A 180 33.58 13.00 5.19
C ALA A 180 34.15 13.16 6.60
N VAL A 181 33.33 12.95 7.63
CA VAL A 181 33.77 13.01 9.03
C VAL A 181 34.82 11.92 9.30
N SER A 182 34.61 10.69 8.84
CA SER A 182 35.60 9.60 9.01
C SER A 182 36.96 9.92 8.38
N ILE A 183 36.97 10.61 7.22
CA ILE A 183 38.21 11.09 6.57
C ILE A 183 38.86 12.19 7.42
N THR A 184 38.10 13.17 7.92
CA THR A 184 38.67 14.25 8.74
C THR A 184 39.29 13.76 10.04
N PHE A 185 38.70 12.74 10.67
CA PHE A 185 39.22 12.12 11.90
C PHE A 185 40.28 11.05 11.64
N GLY A 186 40.57 10.73 10.37
CA GLY A 186 41.59 9.76 9.97
C GLY A 186 41.36 8.36 10.54
N ASP A 187 40.12 7.87 10.50
CA ASP A 187 39.77 6.51 10.97
C ASP A 187 39.46 5.58 9.79
N GLY A 188 40.40 4.68 9.49
CA GLY A 188 40.26 3.71 8.41
C GLY A 188 39.11 2.71 8.64
N MET A 189 38.83 2.34 9.89
CA MET A 189 37.78 1.36 10.19
C MET A 189 36.40 1.95 9.92
N SER A 190 36.17 3.21 10.31
CA SER A 190 34.92 3.91 10.00
C SER A 190 34.74 4.13 8.49
N ILE A 191 35.80 4.46 7.74
CA ILE A 191 35.73 4.58 6.27
C ILE A 191 35.32 3.24 5.63
N LEU A 192 35.95 2.15 6.03
CA LEU A 192 35.61 0.80 5.54
C LEU A 192 34.18 0.42 5.91
N ALA A 193 33.73 0.76 7.13
CA ALA A 193 32.34 0.56 7.54
C ALA A 193 31.36 1.34 6.64
N THR A 194 31.63 2.62 6.35
CA THR A 194 30.77 3.45 5.50
C THR A 194 30.67 2.88 4.09
N ILE A 195 31.81 2.56 3.46
CA ILE A 195 31.83 2.00 2.09
C ILE A 195 31.10 0.65 2.05
N THR A 196 31.34 -0.22 3.02
CA THR A 196 30.76 -1.56 3.05
C THR A 196 29.25 -1.50 3.30
N LEU A 197 28.78 -0.71 4.26
CA LEU A 197 27.35 -0.61 4.60
C LEU A 197 26.56 0.19 3.55
N ALA A 198 27.13 1.23 2.96
CA ALA A 198 26.50 1.94 1.85
C ALA A 198 26.47 1.06 0.59
N GLY A 199 27.54 0.31 0.30
CA GLY A 199 27.58 -0.68 -0.77
C GLY A 199 26.56 -1.80 -0.59
N LEU A 200 26.38 -2.29 0.65
CA LEU A 200 25.37 -3.27 1.00
C LEU A 200 23.96 -2.82 0.59
N SER A 201 23.59 -1.56 0.87
CA SER A 201 22.28 -1.04 0.46
C SER A 201 22.07 -1.07 -1.07
N THR A 202 23.14 -0.89 -1.85
CA THR A 202 23.11 -0.97 -3.31
C THR A 202 22.90 -2.41 -3.77
N VAL A 203 23.62 -3.36 -3.16
CA VAL A 203 23.46 -4.81 -3.42
C VAL A 203 22.04 -5.25 -3.11
N VAL A 204 21.50 -4.87 -1.95
CA VAL A 204 20.10 -5.10 -1.57
C VAL A 204 19.14 -4.48 -2.61
N GLY A 205 19.47 -3.29 -3.10
CA GLY A 205 18.73 -2.60 -4.15
C GLY A 205 18.62 -3.40 -5.45
N ILE A 206 19.75 -3.93 -5.91
CA ILE A 206 19.85 -4.74 -7.13
C ILE A 206 19.07 -6.05 -6.99
N ILE A 207 19.25 -6.75 -5.87
CA ILE A 207 18.64 -8.05 -5.59
C ILE A 207 17.11 -7.98 -5.58
N ASN A 208 16.57 -6.89 -5.03
CA ASN A 208 15.14 -6.71 -4.81
C ASN A 208 14.47 -5.82 -5.85
N LYS A 209 15.16 -5.35 -6.90
CA LYS A 209 14.54 -4.57 -7.96
C LYS A 209 13.51 -5.40 -8.72
N TRP A 210 12.31 -4.85 -8.88
CA TRP A 210 11.24 -5.48 -9.64
C TRP A 210 10.37 -4.45 -10.36
N ASN A 211 9.53 -4.94 -11.28
CA ASN A 211 8.48 -4.17 -11.96
C ASN A 211 7.16 -4.93 -11.93
N LEU A 212 6.05 -4.21 -11.88
CA LEU A 212 4.71 -4.79 -11.95
C LEU A 212 4.29 -5.01 -13.40
N VAL A 213 3.82 -6.21 -13.74
CA VAL A 213 3.23 -6.51 -15.04
C VAL A 213 1.74 -6.78 -14.85
N LEU A 214 0.92 -5.94 -15.46
CA LEU A 214 -0.53 -6.07 -15.43
C LEU A 214 -1.04 -6.67 -16.75
N PRO A 215 -1.86 -7.73 -16.72
CA PRO A 215 -2.30 -8.42 -17.94
C PRO A 215 -3.32 -7.60 -18.74
N ARG A 216 -3.22 -7.65 -20.07
CA ARG A 216 -4.01 -6.83 -21.01
C ARG A 216 -5.11 -7.59 -21.72
N LYS A 217 -6.11 -6.86 -22.22
CA LYS A 217 -7.15 -7.41 -23.09
C LYS A 217 -6.66 -7.42 -24.53
N ALA A 218 -7.16 -8.37 -25.33
CA ALA A 218 -7.00 -8.32 -26.77
C ALA A 218 -7.74 -7.10 -27.34
N GLN A 219 -7.08 -6.35 -28.21
CA GLN A 219 -7.53 -5.05 -28.69
C GLN A 219 -8.71 -5.19 -29.68
N GLY A 220 -9.72 -4.33 -29.60
CA GLY A 220 -10.73 -4.16 -30.68
C GLY A 220 -12.20 -4.42 -30.34
N SER A 221 -12.56 -4.79 -29.11
CA SER A 221 -13.96 -4.88 -28.68
C SER A 221 -14.32 -3.75 -27.69
N ILE A 222 -15.54 -3.20 -27.83
CA ILE A 222 -16.13 -2.29 -26.84
C ILE A 222 -16.09 -3.03 -25.48
N PRO A 223 -15.48 -2.46 -24.43
CA PRO A 223 -15.39 -3.14 -23.16
C PRO A 223 -16.81 -3.33 -22.60
N PRO A 224 -17.20 -4.57 -22.25
CA PRO A 224 -18.43 -4.80 -21.52
C PRO A 224 -18.31 -4.20 -20.11
N PRO A 225 -19.45 -3.95 -19.43
CA PRO A 225 -19.44 -3.45 -18.08
C PRO A 225 -18.73 -4.45 -17.15
N GLY A 226 -17.80 -3.94 -16.35
CA GLY A 226 -16.91 -4.71 -15.48
C GLY A 226 -17.21 -4.52 -14.00
N ASP A 227 -18.36 -3.97 -13.63
CA ASP A 227 -18.67 -3.58 -12.25
C ASP A 227 -18.33 -4.67 -11.23
N VAL A 228 -17.74 -4.25 -10.11
CA VAL A 228 -17.25 -5.13 -9.04
C VAL A 228 -17.85 -4.70 -7.72
N VAL A 229 -18.25 -5.66 -6.89
CA VAL A 229 -18.64 -5.42 -5.50
C VAL A 229 -17.61 -6.02 -4.58
N ILE A 230 -17.12 -5.20 -3.65
CA ILE A 230 -16.22 -5.61 -2.57
C ILE A 230 -17.04 -5.64 -1.29
N ARG A 231 -17.09 -6.80 -0.64
CA ARG A 231 -17.71 -7.01 0.66
C ARG A 231 -16.62 -7.17 1.71
N TYR A 232 -16.64 -6.30 2.71
CA TYR A 232 -15.71 -6.35 3.83
C TYR A 232 -16.28 -7.19 4.99
N PRO A 233 -15.41 -7.72 5.89
CA PRO A 233 -15.85 -8.52 7.02
C PRO A 233 -16.80 -7.81 7.99
N ASN A 234 -16.72 -6.47 8.07
CA ASN A 234 -17.61 -5.63 8.89
C ASN A 234 -19.00 -5.39 8.28
N GLY A 235 -19.34 -6.07 7.17
CA GLY A 235 -20.63 -5.93 6.50
C GLY A 235 -20.80 -4.64 5.69
N SER A 236 -19.72 -3.88 5.46
CA SER A 236 -19.71 -2.77 4.51
C SER A 236 -19.50 -3.25 3.06
N TYR A 237 -20.01 -2.48 2.12
CA TYR A 237 -19.93 -2.74 0.69
C TYR A 237 -19.31 -1.55 -0.06
N LEU A 238 -18.37 -1.84 -0.94
CA LEU A 238 -17.86 -0.88 -1.91
C LEU A 238 -18.20 -1.36 -3.33
N VAL A 239 -19.05 -0.60 -4.03
CA VAL A 239 -19.43 -0.88 -5.41
C VAL A 239 -18.53 -0.08 -6.34
N VAL A 240 -17.71 -0.78 -7.12
CA VAL A 240 -16.75 -0.20 -8.04
C VAL A 240 -17.29 -0.32 -9.46
N ARG A 241 -17.74 0.80 -10.02
CA ARG A 241 -18.20 0.89 -11.40
C ARG A 241 -17.01 1.10 -12.33
N CYS A 242 -16.74 0.13 -13.18
CA CYS A 242 -15.56 0.16 -14.04
C CYS A 242 -15.73 -0.71 -15.28
N ASP A 243 -14.88 -0.50 -16.27
CA ASP A 243 -14.82 -1.35 -17.46
C ASP A 243 -14.22 -2.73 -17.11
N GLU A 244 -14.57 -3.78 -17.87
CA GLU A 244 -14.05 -5.13 -17.67
C GLU A 244 -12.50 -5.18 -17.64
N GLU A 245 -11.83 -4.31 -18.41
CA GLU A 245 -10.36 -4.22 -18.40
C GLU A 245 -9.83 -3.83 -17.01
N VAL A 246 -10.39 -2.77 -16.42
CA VAL A 246 -10.01 -2.28 -15.09
C VAL A 246 -10.36 -3.33 -14.02
N ALA A 247 -11.54 -3.92 -14.12
CA ALA A 247 -11.99 -4.95 -13.20
C ALA A 247 -11.02 -6.14 -13.17
N ARG A 248 -10.65 -6.62 -14.36
CA ARG A 248 -9.73 -7.74 -14.50
C ARG A 248 -8.33 -7.37 -14.03
N GLU A 249 -7.83 -6.19 -14.39
CA GLU A 249 -6.49 -5.72 -14.04
C GLU A 249 -6.31 -5.51 -12.53
N LEU A 250 -7.28 -4.89 -11.86
CA LEU A 250 -7.18 -4.54 -10.44
C LEU A 250 -7.66 -5.64 -9.49
N TYR A 251 -8.64 -6.47 -9.88
CA TYR A 251 -9.32 -7.38 -8.93
C TYR A 251 -9.21 -8.86 -9.24
N PHE A 252 -9.07 -9.27 -10.50
CA PHE A 252 -9.12 -10.70 -10.85
C PHE A 252 -7.79 -11.27 -11.34
N ALA A 253 -6.95 -10.42 -11.95
CA ALA A 253 -5.63 -10.78 -12.43
C ALA A 253 -4.64 -10.91 -11.26
N PRO A 254 -3.75 -11.92 -11.29
CA PRO A 254 -2.68 -12.00 -10.31
C PRO A 254 -1.70 -10.83 -10.47
N GLU A 255 -1.40 -10.16 -9.35
CA GLU A 255 -0.34 -9.16 -9.27
C GLU A 255 1.04 -9.85 -9.15
N GLU A 256 1.60 -10.23 -10.29
CA GLU A 256 2.91 -10.90 -10.32
C GLU A 256 4.06 -9.88 -10.26
N ILE A 257 4.98 -10.12 -9.33
CA ILE A 257 6.21 -9.36 -9.16
C ILE A 257 7.28 -9.93 -10.11
N ASN A 258 7.64 -9.16 -11.13
CA ASN A 258 8.71 -9.54 -12.05
C ASN A 258 10.04 -8.90 -11.62
N TYR A 259 10.89 -9.69 -10.96
CA TYR A 259 12.23 -9.28 -10.54
C TYR A 259 13.18 -9.11 -11.73
N GLU A 260 14.06 -8.10 -11.66
CA GLU A 260 15.10 -7.89 -12.67
C GLU A 260 16.09 -9.07 -12.72
N ILE A 261 16.45 -9.60 -11.54
CA ILE A 261 17.24 -10.83 -11.42
C ILE A 261 16.27 -12.00 -11.25
N GLN A 262 16.05 -12.76 -12.32
CA GLN A 262 15.21 -13.95 -12.30
C GLN A 262 15.98 -15.23 -11.90
N ASN A 263 17.29 -15.30 -12.20
CA ASN A 263 18.09 -16.51 -11.94
C ASN A 263 18.29 -16.74 -10.41
N PRO A 264 17.83 -17.88 -9.86
CA PRO A 264 17.94 -18.18 -8.43
C PRO A 264 19.39 -18.27 -7.93
N LEU A 265 20.33 -18.72 -8.77
CA LEU A 265 21.74 -18.85 -8.38
C LEU A 265 22.38 -17.47 -8.19
N ILE A 266 22.15 -16.55 -9.13
CA ILE A 266 22.66 -15.18 -9.04
C ILE A 266 22.09 -14.49 -7.80
N TYR A 267 20.78 -14.66 -7.56
CA TYR A 267 20.12 -14.15 -6.35
C TYR A 267 20.80 -14.67 -5.07
N ARG A 268 21.01 -15.98 -4.94
CA ARG A 268 21.63 -16.58 -3.74
C ARG A 268 23.06 -16.11 -3.52
N MET A 269 23.85 -15.98 -4.59
CA MET A 269 25.23 -15.49 -4.49
C MET A 269 25.28 -14.03 -4.08
N LEU A 270 24.44 -13.18 -4.65
CA LEU A 270 24.37 -11.76 -4.26
C LEU A 270 23.84 -11.58 -2.83
N SER A 271 22.88 -12.41 -2.41
CA SER A 271 22.40 -12.43 -1.02
C SER A 271 23.50 -12.83 -0.05
N LEU A 272 24.33 -13.83 -0.39
CA LEU A 272 25.50 -14.22 0.39
C LEU A 272 26.53 -13.08 0.48
N VAL A 273 26.80 -12.40 -0.63
CA VAL A 273 27.68 -11.22 -0.63
C VAL A 273 27.12 -10.13 0.28
N GLY A 274 25.81 -9.88 0.21
CA GLY A 274 25.13 -8.92 1.08
C GLY A 274 25.25 -9.26 2.58
N THR A 275 25.04 -10.52 2.96
CA THR A 275 25.17 -10.91 4.38
C THR A 275 26.62 -10.80 4.88
N ILE A 276 27.61 -11.16 4.06
CA ILE A 276 29.04 -10.98 4.40
C ILE A 276 29.37 -9.49 4.55
N MET A 277 28.89 -8.63 3.64
CA MET A 277 29.07 -7.18 3.74
C MET A 277 28.45 -6.62 5.03
N LEU A 278 27.27 -7.11 5.44
CA LEU A 278 26.66 -6.70 6.71
C LEU A 278 27.54 -7.06 7.91
N MET A 279 27.99 -8.32 7.99
CA MET A 279 28.84 -8.79 9.10
C MET A 279 30.16 -8.00 9.16
N LEU A 280 30.84 -7.84 8.02
CA LEU A 280 32.08 -7.06 7.96
C LEU A 280 31.86 -5.58 8.29
N GLY A 281 30.77 -4.99 7.78
CA GLY A 281 30.42 -3.60 8.07
C GLY A 281 30.22 -3.34 9.57
N ILE A 282 29.53 -4.25 10.27
CA ILE A 282 29.33 -4.15 11.73
C ILE A 282 30.66 -4.34 12.48
N VAL A 283 31.50 -5.30 12.06
CA VAL A 283 32.83 -5.52 12.67
C VAL A 283 33.72 -4.28 12.50
N PHE A 284 33.72 -3.66 11.33
CA PHE A 284 34.48 -2.43 11.11
C PHE A 284 33.97 -1.27 11.97
N LEU A 285 32.65 -1.16 12.12
CA LEU A 285 32.02 -0.15 12.96
C LEU A 285 32.37 -0.32 14.45
N ALA A 286 32.37 -1.55 14.96
CA ALA A 286 32.73 -1.85 16.35
C ALA A 286 34.20 -1.52 16.69
N ASN A 287 35.07 -1.55 15.67
CA ASN A 287 36.49 -1.20 15.80
C ASN A 287 36.82 0.25 15.44
N ALA A 288 35.82 1.07 15.07
CA ALA A 288 36.01 2.48 14.81
C ALA A 288 36.29 3.27 16.10
N LYS A 289 36.88 4.46 15.97
CA LYS A 289 37.09 5.38 17.08
C LYS A 289 35.76 5.73 17.74
N LEU A 290 35.77 5.85 19.07
CA LEU A 290 34.58 6.17 19.87
C LEU A 290 33.79 7.39 19.36
N GLN A 291 34.50 8.45 18.97
CA GLN A 291 33.90 9.68 18.43
C GLN A 291 33.02 9.40 17.20
N LEU A 292 33.50 8.52 16.31
CA LEU A 292 32.79 8.13 15.10
C LEU A 292 31.67 7.14 15.41
N GLN A 293 31.85 6.24 16.40
CA GLN A 293 30.76 5.38 16.87
C GLN A 293 29.54 6.18 17.33
N PHE A 294 29.73 7.30 18.04
CA PHE A 294 28.62 8.20 18.39
C PHE A 294 27.96 8.86 17.17
N ALA A 295 28.76 9.30 16.19
CA ALA A 295 28.22 9.86 14.95
C ALA A 295 27.38 8.84 14.18
N TRP A 296 27.85 7.59 14.10
CA TRP A 296 27.10 6.47 13.52
C TRP A 296 25.84 6.14 14.30
N ALA A 297 25.90 6.12 15.63
CA ALA A 297 24.72 5.90 16.48
C ALA A 297 23.66 6.98 16.22
N GLY A 298 24.08 8.25 16.14
CA GLY A 298 23.20 9.38 15.79
C GLY A 298 22.57 9.23 14.40
N GLY A 299 23.38 8.90 13.39
CA GLY A 299 22.89 8.65 12.02
C GLY A 299 21.87 7.50 11.97
N TYR A 300 22.17 6.38 12.63
CA TYR A 300 21.22 5.26 12.70
C TYR A 300 19.93 5.61 13.44
N VAL A 301 19.97 6.43 14.49
CA VAL A 301 18.76 6.91 15.16
C VAL A 301 17.92 7.77 14.21
N ILE A 302 18.54 8.72 13.51
CA ILE A 302 17.84 9.62 12.58
C ILE A 302 17.19 8.83 11.44
N ILE A 303 17.92 7.93 10.78
CA ILE A 303 17.38 7.14 9.67
C ILE A 303 16.30 6.17 10.12
N ASN A 304 16.40 5.59 11.32
CA ASN A 304 15.35 4.73 11.88
C ASN A 304 14.07 5.53 12.12
N ILE A 305 14.16 6.73 12.71
CA ILE A 305 13.02 7.63 12.90
C ILE A 305 12.41 8.00 11.54
N ALA A 306 13.24 8.32 10.54
CA ALA A 306 12.76 8.65 9.20
C ALA A 306 12.00 7.49 8.54
N HIS A 307 12.49 6.26 8.67
CA HIS A 307 11.78 5.06 8.18
C HIS A 307 10.47 4.83 8.94
N TRP A 308 10.46 5.04 10.26
CA TRP A 308 9.25 4.88 11.06
C TRP A 308 8.16 5.89 10.68
N ILE A 309 8.53 7.16 10.49
CA ILE A 309 7.61 8.21 9.99
C ILE A 309 7.07 7.83 8.61
N ALA A 310 7.93 7.38 7.70
CA ALA A 310 7.49 6.98 6.37
C ALA A 310 6.58 5.75 6.39
N ALA A 311 6.80 4.80 7.31
CA ALA A 311 5.95 3.61 7.48
C ALA A 311 4.59 3.94 8.14
N ALA A 312 4.52 5.01 8.94
CA ALA A 312 3.29 5.48 9.55
C ALA A 312 2.38 6.25 8.58
N LEU A 313 2.93 6.73 7.45
CA LEU A 313 2.15 7.46 6.45
C LEU A 313 1.34 6.48 5.56
N PRO A 314 0.12 6.88 5.13
CA PRO A 314 -0.68 6.07 4.22
C PRO A 314 0.06 5.74 2.92
N GLN A 315 -0.02 4.47 2.49
CA GLN A 315 0.71 3.96 1.32
C GLN A 315 0.36 4.68 0.01
N ARG A 316 -0.83 5.30 -0.09
CA ARG A 316 -1.24 6.13 -1.23
C ARG A 316 -0.28 7.29 -1.55
N TYR A 317 0.53 7.74 -0.59
CA TYR A 317 1.52 8.80 -0.84
C TYR A 317 2.77 8.31 -1.56
N ASP A 318 3.07 7.02 -1.48
CA ASP A 318 4.28 6.39 -2.01
C ASP A 318 4.06 5.75 -3.38
N TRP A 319 2.85 5.25 -3.65
CA TRP A 319 2.47 4.69 -4.95
C TRP A 319 1.95 5.76 -5.91
N ASP A 320 2.35 5.68 -7.17
CA ASP A 320 1.75 6.48 -8.24
C ASP A 320 0.71 5.65 -8.98
N LEU A 321 -0.56 5.97 -8.70
CA LEU A 321 -1.75 5.37 -9.30
C LEU A 321 -2.47 6.36 -10.24
N SER A 322 -1.77 7.39 -10.73
CA SER A 322 -2.35 8.41 -11.63
C SER A 322 -2.88 7.89 -12.97
N CYS A 323 -2.61 6.62 -13.29
CA CYS A 323 -3.24 5.91 -14.41
C CYS A 323 -4.75 5.65 -14.19
N TYR A 324 -5.24 5.74 -12.95
CA TYR A 324 -6.64 5.58 -12.61
C TYR A 324 -7.25 6.91 -12.18
N GLU A 325 -8.47 7.15 -12.64
CA GLU A 325 -9.34 8.23 -12.21
C GLU A 325 -10.45 7.65 -11.37
N VAL A 326 -10.61 8.17 -10.15
CA VAL A 326 -11.58 7.72 -9.17
C VAL A 326 -12.54 8.86 -8.88
N GLU A 327 -13.84 8.61 -9.06
CA GLU A 327 -14.91 9.55 -8.79
C GLU A 327 -15.96 8.87 -7.91
N GLU A 328 -16.23 9.41 -6.72
CA GLU A 328 -17.28 8.86 -5.85
C GLU A 328 -18.68 9.23 -6.34
N GLN A 329 -19.60 8.28 -6.25
CA GLN A 329 -21.01 8.44 -6.54
C GLN A 329 -21.82 8.37 -5.25
N GLY A 330 -22.82 9.24 -5.11
CA GLY A 330 -23.70 9.31 -3.96
C GLY A 330 -24.85 8.30 -4.04
N VAL A 331 -25.46 8.02 -2.89
CA VAL A 331 -26.69 7.22 -2.79
C VAL A 331 -27.70 8.02 -1.98
N ALA A 332 -28.95 8.04 -2.44
CA ALA A 332 -30.04 8.65 -1.70
C ALA A 332 -30.21 8.01 -0.31
N GLY A 333 -30.45 8.84 0.70
CA GLY A 333 -30.46 8.40 2.11
C GLY A 333 -29.05 8.15 2.70
N GLY A 334 -28.01 8.62 2.02
CA GLY A 334 -26.63 8.61 2.51
C GLY A 334 -25.95 7.23 2.49
N TRP A 335 -24.68 7.22 2.87
CA TRP A 335 -23.81 6.03 2.84
C TRP A 335 -23.94 5.13 4.09
N LYS A 336 -24.52 5.62 5.19
CA LYS A 336 -24.71 4.85 6.43
C LYS A 336 -26.00 4.03 6.38
N ASN A 337 -25.97 2.85 6.98
CA ASN A 337 -27.15 2.01 7.17
C ASN A 337 -27.16 1.43 8.59
N PRO A 338 -28.33 1.28 9.22
CA PRO A 338 -28.47 0.64 10.52
C PRO A 338 -28.23 -0.87 10.45
N ASN A 339 -28.66 -1.52 9.36
CA ASN A 339 -28.76 -2.98 9.28
C ASN A 339 -28.04 -3.54 8.04
N PHE A 340 -27.61 -4.80 8.15
CA PHE A 340 -27.03 -5.55 7.03
C PHE A 340 -27.96 -5.63 5.81
N THR A 341 -29.26 -5.87 6.02
CA THR A 341 -30.24 -5.99 4.93
C THR A 341 -30.37 -4.69 4.12
N GLU A 342 -30.31 -3.54 4.79
CA GLU A 342 -30.36 -2.23 4.13
C GLU A 342 -29.05 -1.90 3.40
N ALA A 343 -27.90 -2.28 3.97
CA ALA A 343 -26.62 -2.15 3.29
C ALA A 343 -26.56 -3.03 2.02
N LEU A 344 -27.01 -4.28 2.12
CA LEU A 344 -27.12 -5.17 0.96
C LEU A 344 -28.09 -4.63 -0.08
N TRP A 345 -29.23 -4.10 0.35
CA TRP A 345 -30.20 -3.44 -0.52
C TRP A 345 -29.59 -2.27 -1.30
N LYS A 346 -28.89 -1.34 -0.63
CA LYS A 346 -28.23 -0.22 -1.30
C LYS A 346 -27.14 -0.70 -2.28
N ALA A 347 -26.41 -1.77 -1.95
CA ALA A 347 -25.45 -2.37 -2.88
C ALA A 347 -26.14 -2.96 -4.13
N ILE A 348 -27.32 -3.59 -3.98
CA ILE A 348 -28.15 -4.07 -5.10
C ILE A 348 -28.70 -2.89 -5.92
N LEU A 349 -29.17 -1.83 -5.26
CA LEU A 349 -29.63 -0.60 -5.90
C LEU A 349 -28.54 0.04 -6.76
N LEU A 350 -27.30 0.00 -6.30
CA LEU A 350 -26.13 0.51 -7.02
C LEU A 350 -25.67 -0.38 -8.17
N THR A 351 -25.91 -1.69 -8.11
CA THR A 351 -25.46 -2.65 -9.14
C THR A 351 -26.55 -3.03 -10.14
N LYS A 352 -27.82 -2.79 -9.80
CA LYS A 352 -29.02 -3.14 -10.58
C LYS A 352 -29.13 -4.63 -10.92
N SER A 353 -28.46 -5.49 -10.15
CA SER A 353 -28.36 -6.93 -10.38
C SER A 353 -28.14 -7.66 -9.06
N THR A 354 -28.74 -8.83 -8.88
CA THR A 354 -28.52 -9.69 -7.70
C THR A 354 -27.62 -10.90 -7.97
N ARG A 355 -27.17 -11.10 -9.22
CA ARG A 355 -26.35 -12.26 -9.60
C ARG A 355 -25.06 -12.38 -8.77
N TRP A 356 -24.43 -11.25 -8.47
CA TRP A 356 -23.23 -11.20 -7.63
C TRP A 356 -23.51 -11.59 -6.17
N VAL A 357 -24.72 -11.37 -5.67
CA VAL A 357 -25.10 -11.76 -4.30
C VAL A 357 -25.08 -13.28 -4.18
N LYS A 358 -25.61 -13.98 -5.19
CA LYS A 358 -25.62 -15.45 -5.26
C LYS A 358 -24.22 -16.00 -5.47
N ASN A 359 -23.47 -15.50 -6.45
CA ASN A 359 -22.11 -15.96 -6.75
C ASN A 359 -21.15 -15.69 -5.58
N GLY A 360 -21.25 -14.51 -4.98
CA GLY A 360 -20.42 -14.08 -3.85
C GLY A 360 -20.88 -14.64 -2.50
N ALA A 361 -21.96 -15.43 -2.44
CA ALA A 361 -22.59 -15.86 -1.18
C ALA A 361 -22.77 -14.68 -0.19
N ALA A 362 -23.22 -13.53 -0.69
CA ALA A 362 -23.38 -12.33 0.10
C ALA A 362 -24.57 -12.44 1.06
N ALA A 363 -25.64 -13.13 0.65
CA ALA A 363 -26.80 -13.46 1.47
C ALA A 363 -26.88 -14.99 1.76
N PRO A 364 -27.55 -15.39 2.86
CA PRO A 364 -27.87 -16.80 3.11
C PRO A 364 -28.69 -17.42 1.98
N GLN A 365 -28.45 -18.70 1.68
CA GLN A 365 -29.19 -19.46 0.67
C GLN A 365 -30.47 -20.04 1.29
N THR A 366 -31.48 -19.20 1.49
CA THR A 366 -32.82 -19.63 1.93
C THR A 366 -33.89 -19.11 0.96
N LYS A 367 -35.04 -19.80 0.90
CA LYS A 367 -36.16 -19.39 0.03
C LYS A 367 -36.59 -17.95 0.28
N VAL A 368 -36.67 -17.54 1.55
CA VAL A 368 -37.00 -16.16 1.96
C VAL A 368 -36.03 -15.14 1.36
N TRP A 369 -34.72 -15.45 1.36
CA TRP A 369 -33.72 -14.56 0.77
C TRP A 369 -33.78 -14.58 -0.76
N ASP A 370 -34.03 -15.73 -1.39
CA ASP A 370 -34.20 -15.80 -2.84
C ASP A 370 -35.38 -14.96 -3.33
N ASP A 371 -36.53 -15.04 -2.65
CA ASP A 371 -37.74 -14.25 -2.97
C ASP A 371 -37.47 -12.75 -2.73
N TRP A 372 -36.86 -12.39 -1.60
CA TRP A 372 -36.48 -11.01 -1.30
C TRP A 372 -35.49 -10.41 -2.32
N LEU A 373 -34.57 -11.22 -2.85
CA LEU A 373 -33.61 -10.76 -3.86
C LEU A 373 -34.30 -10.46 -5.19
N VAL A 374 -35.32 -11.23 -5.57
CA VAL A 374 -36.11 -10.94 -6.78
C VAL A 374 -36.82 -9.60 -6.64
N ASP A 375 -37.55 -9.42 -5.54
CA ASP A 375 -38.25 -8.19 -5.18
C ASP A 375 -37.31 -6.97 -5.16
N ALA A 376 -36.14 -7.14 -4.54
CA ALA A 376 -35.09 -6.12 -4.53
C ALA A 376 -34.62 -5.80 -5.95
N GLU A 377 -34.31 -6.80 -6.78
CA GLU A 377 -33.80 -6.54 -8.13
C GLU A 377 -34.79 -5.74 -9.00
N GLU A 378 -36.08 -6.05 -8.90
CA GLU A 378 -37.13 -5.34 -9.62
C GLU A 378 -37.19 -3.87 -9.20
N LYS A 379 -37.25 -3.61 -7.89
CA LYS A 379 -37.23 -2.24 -7.37
C LYS A 379 -35.96 -1.50 -7.72
N ALA A 380 -34.81 -2.16 -7.68
CA ALA A 380 -33.55 -1.52 -8.00
C ALA A 380 -33.58 -0.98 -9.44
N LYS A 381 -34.20 -1.68 -10.39
CA LYS A 381 -34.30 -1.26 -11.79
C LYS A 381 -35.24 -0.07 -12.03
N GLU A 382 -36.21 0.17 -11.14
CA GLU A 382 -37.16 1.29 -11.25
C GLU A 382 -36.48 2.66 -11.06
N TYR A 383 -35.45 2.73 -10.20
CA TYR A 383 -34.83 4.01 -9.82
C TYR A 383 -33.63 4.37 -10.70
N ALA A 384 -33.62 5.61 -11.18
CA ALA A 384 -32.56 6.18 -11.99
C ALA A 384 -31.45 6.82 -11.14
N SER A 385 -30.53 7.52 -11.80
CA SER A 385 -29.52 8.36 -11.17
C SER A 385 -29.66 9.79 -11.67
N HIS A 386 -29.51 10.78 -10.80
CA HIS A 386 -29.47 12.20 -11.16
C HIS A 386 -28.12 12.81 -10.79
N VAL A 387 -27.85 14.02 -11.30
CA VAL A 387 -26.63 14.76 -10.96
C VAL A 387 -26.91 15.66 -9.76
N GLY A 388 -26.10 15.54 -8.71
CA GLY A 388 -26.23 16.33 -7.49
C GLY A 388 -24.91 16.42 -6.72
N ARG A 389 -24.96 17.01 -5.52
CA ARG A 389 -23.80 17.11 -4.64
C ARG A 389 -23.67 15.85 -3.78
N VAL A 390 -22.51 15.20 -3.83
CA VAL A 390 -22.22 14.03 -3.00
C VAL A 390 -21.90 14.49 -1.58
N GLU A 391 -22.57 13.90 -0.59
CA GLU A 391 -22.33 14.16 0.83
C GLU A 391 -21.06 13.41 1.30
N ASP A 392 -20.13 14.14 1.91
CA ASP A 392 -18.88 13.61 2.51
C ASP A 392 -18.12 12.57 1.67
N PRO A 393 -17.66 12.93 0.45
CA PRO A 393 -16.89 12.01 -0.39
C PRO A 393 -15.50 11.75 0.20
N LEU A 394 -15.13 10.47 0.30
CA LEU A 394 -13.74 10.03 0.52
C LEU A 394 -12.90 10.24 -0.74
N TRP A 395 -13.51 10.13 -1.93
CA TRP A 395 -12.85 10.35 -3.22
C TRP A 395 -13.52 11.50 -3.99
N PRO A 396 -13.20 12.78 -3.69
CA PRO A 396 -13.92 13.96 -4.19
C PRO A 396 -13.83 14.23 -5.70
N GLY A 397 -13.23 13.33 -6.49
CA GLY A 397 -13.16 13.41 -7.95
C GLY A 397 -12.55 14.72 -8.46
N SER A 398 -12.80 15.03 -9.73
CA SER A 398 -12.36 16.29 -10.35
C SER A 398 -13.28 17.48 -10.03
N ASN A 399 -14.55 17.23 -9.69
CA ASN A 399 -15.53 18.28 -9.43
C ASN A 399 -16.41 17.92 -8.21
N PRO A 400 -16.14 18.49 -7.02
CA PRO A 400 -16.81 18.08 -5.78
C PRO A 400 -18.31 18.45 -5.73
N ASP A 401 -18.73 19.43 -6.53
CA ASP A 401 -20.11 19.93 -6.53
C ASP A 401 -21.04 19.22 -7.52
N LYS A 402 -20.50 18.33 -8.39
CA LYS A 402 -21.25 17.63 -9.43
C LYS A 402 -20.85 16.15 -9.46
N GLY A 403 -21.57 15.32 -8.69
CA GLY A 403 -21.47 13.87 -8.74
C GLY A 403 -22.79 13.21 -9.15
N THR A 404 -22.71 11.93 -9.51
CA THR A 404 -23.89 11.11 -9.79
C THR A 404 -24.45 10.59 -8.47
N ILE A 405 -25.73 10.83 -8.22
CA ILE A 405 -26.46 10.31 -7.06
C ILE A 405 -27.48 9.29 -7.53
N TRP A 406 -27.51 8.14 -6.89
CA TRP A 406 -28.49 7.08 -7.15
C TRP A 406 -29.75 7.33 -6.34
N ASP A 407 -30.88 7.46 -7.04
CA ASP A 407 -32.19 7.59 -6.40
C ASP A 407 -32.55 6.29 -5.69
N ALA A 408 -33.21 6.41 -4.56
CA ALA A 408 -33.70 5.31 -3.75
C ALA A 408 -35.17 5.57 -3.39
N PRO A 409 -35.97 4.52 -3.16
CA PRO A 409 -37.30 4.69 -2.60
C PRO A 409 -37.22 5.44 -1.26
N LEU A 410 -38.24 6.25 -0.97
CA LEU A 410 -38.40 6.77 0.38
C LEU A 410 -38.64 5.59 1.34
N PRO A 411 -38.18 5.66 2.61
CA PRO A 411 -38.40 4.59 3.59
C PRO A 411 -39.88 4.23 3.83
N GLU A 412 -40.79 5.14 3.47
CA GLU A 412 -42.23 4.95 3.54
C GLU A 412 -42.76 4.09 2.37
N ASP A 413 -42.15 4.19 1.19
CA ASP A 413 -42.55 3.46 -0.02
C ASP A 413 -41.98 2.04 -0.03
N TRP A 414 -40.72 1.89 0.37
CA TRP A 414 -40.06 0.60 0.42
C TRP A 414 -38.95 0.56 1.47
N ASP A 415 -39.15 -0.26 2.49
CA ASP A 415 -38.15 -0.55 3.52
C ASP A 415 -37.67 -2.00 3.36
N ALA A 416 -36.39 -2.13 3.02
CA ALA A 416 -35.77 -3.41 2.70
C ALA A 416 -35.82 -4.40 3.89
N LYS A 417 -35.72 -3.91 5.13
CA LYS A 417 -35.76 -4.76 6.31
C LYS A 417 -37.18 -5.21 6.63
N LYS A 418 -38.17 -4.31 6.50
CA LYS A 418 -39.58 -4.67 6.69
C LYS A 418 -40.06 -5.66 5.63
N ALA A 419 -39.67 -5.48 4.37
CA ALA A 419 -39.98 -6.41 3.28
C ALA A 419 -39.47 -7.83 3.59
N TRP A 420 -38.22 -7.95 4.06
CA TRP A 420 -37.67 -9.24 4.47
C TRP A 420 -38.42 -9.85 5.66
N ASN A 421 -38.74 -9.05 6.68
CA ASN A 421 -39.46 -9.54 7.86
C ASN A 421 -40.85 -10.08 7.49
N HIS A 422 -41.55 -9.41 6.58
CA HIS A 422 -42.86 -9.85 6.10
C HIS A 422 -42.79 -11.21 5.37
N LEU A 423 -41.81 -11.38 4.47
CA LEU A 423 -41.58 -12.66 3.78
C LEU A 423 -41.21 -13.78 4.76
N ASN A 424 -40.40 -13.47 5.78
CA ASN A 424 -40.03 -14.44 6.81
C ASN A 424 -41.24 -14.88 7.65
N GLU A 425 -42.11 -13.95 8.04
CA GLU A 425 -43.35 -14.26 8.76
C GLU A 425 -44.33 -15.11 7.92
N GLN A 426 -44.46 -14.81 6.63
CA GLN A 426 -45.26 -15.61 5.71
C GLN A 426 -44.72 -17.04 5.61
N PHE A 427 -43.41 -17.19 5.43
CA PHE A 427 -42.76 -18.50 5.35
C PHE A 427 -42.88 -19.31 6.66
N SER A 428 -42.79 -18.64 7.82
CA SER A 428 -43.05 -19.28 9.11
C SER A 428 -44.48 -19.82 9.22
N LYS A 429 -45.49 -19.03 8.84
CA LYS A 429 -46.90 -19.44 8.86
C LYS A 429 -47.20 -20.59 7.88
N GLU A 430 -46.59 -20.57 6.70
CA GLU A 430 -46.73 -21.66 5.72
C GLU A 430 -46.16 -22.98 6.23
N ASN A 431 -44.99 -22.94 6.89
CA ASN A 431 -44.40 -24.13 7.48
C ASN A 431 -45.23 -24.69 8.64
N GLU A 432 -45.77 -23.83 9.51
CA GLU A 432 -46.65 -24.24 10.60
C GLU A 432 -47.91 -24.94 10.08
N ASN A 433 -48.51 -24.43 9.00
CA ASN A 433 -49.71 -25.01 8.39
C ASN A 433 -49.42 -26.27 7.54
N GLY A 434 -48.20 -26.44 7.03
CA GLY A 434 -47.79 -27.59 6.22
C GLY A 434 -47.36 -28.84 7.02
N THR A 435 -47.21 -28.72 8.34
CA THR A 435 -46.88 -29.82 9.26
C THR A 435 -48.08 -30.41 10.00
N ALA A 436 -49.31 -30.04 9.62
CA ALA A 436 -50.56 -30.56 10.19
C ALA A 436 -51.14 -31.73 9.38
#